data_AF-A0A6B0SJP7-F1
#
_entry.id   AF-A0A6B0SJP7-F1
#
_cell.length_a   1.000
_cell.length_b   1.000
_cell.length_c   1.000
_cell.angle_alpha   90.00
_cell.angle_beta   90.00
_cell.angle_gamma   90.00
#
_symmetry.space_group_name_H-M   'P 1'
#
loop_
_entity.id
_entity.type
_entity.pdbx_description
1 polymer ?
#
loop_
_entity_poly.entity_id
_entity_poly.type
_entity_poly.pdbx_seq_one_letter_code
_entity_poly.pdbx_strand_id
1 'polypeptide(L)'
;MNRHLILFRVIASKSVTLSRRYLVNTVVGFVTLYVFFALIFFGGQFVAEELISRSVGPLVVGYFLFTMAVSAYADLTHDLTDEAQWGTLEQLSMSPFGFTEVVAMKTVVNLLGTFATGMVLLVLMMATTGTWLTIAPLSVVVVGVLTLLPVVGLGFVFGGAALVYKQIEKVFPLIQLSFAGLIALPVQDYALLKLLPMSLGSHVLQRVMTDGLRVWELPVFDLGLLVGQSVVYLAIGLLVFRVGTAEARKRGVLGHY
;
A
#
# COMPACT_ATOMS: atom_id res chain seq x y z
N MET A 1 5.50 -27.56 13.17
CA MET A 1 5.74 -26.20 12.66
C MET A 1 4.43 -25.68 12.07
N ASN A 2 3.97 -24.48 12.46
CA ASN A 2 2.64 -23.99 12.08
C ASN A 2 2.55 -23.82 10.55
N ARG A 3 1.54 -24.40 9.89
CA ARG A 3 1.47 -24.49 8.42
C ARG A 3 1.54 -23.11 7.74
N HIS A 4 0.93 -22.08 8.35
CA HIS A 4 0.97 -20.70 7.86
C HIS A 4 2.35 -20.04 7.95
N LEU A 5 3.19 -20.42 8.92
CA LEU A 5 4.57 -19.93 9.03
C LEU A 5 5.45 -20.46 7.88
N ILE A 6 5.20 -21.70 7.46
CA ILE A 6 5.88 -22.29 6.30
C ILE A 6 5.47 -21.53 5.04
N LEU A 7 4.18 -21.28 4.85
CA LEU A 7 3.66 -20.52 3.72
C LEU A 7 4.28 -19.12 3.66
N PHE A 8 4.27 -18.39 4.78
CA PHE A 8 4.89 -17.07 4.90
C PHE A 8 6.37 -17.13 4.51
N ARG A 9 7.15 -18.07 5.06
CA ARG A 9 8.59 -18.19 4.78
C ARG A 9 8.86 -18.48 3.31
N VAL A 10 8.08 -19.35 2.68
CA VAL A 10 8.25 -19.70 1.26
C VAL A 10 7.94 -18.50 0.37
N ILE A 11 6.83 -17.79 0.63
CA ILE A 11 6.45 -16.60 -0.14
C ILE A 11 7.45 -15.47 0.06
N ALA A 12 7.88 -15.21 1.30
CA ALA A 12 8.91 -14.22 1.61
C ALA A 12 10.23 -14.54 0.91
N SER A 13 10.66 -15.81 0.93
CA SER A 13 11.86 -16.24 0.20
C SER A 13 11.69 -16.04 -1.30
N LYS A 14 10.54 -16.40 -1.90
CA LYS A 14 10.26 -16.17 -3.32
C LYS A 14 10.37 -14.68 -3.66
N SER A 15 9.73 -13.81 -2.86
CA SER A 15 9.74 -12.36 -3.04
C SER A 15 11.17 -11.81 -3.01
N VAL A 16 11.97 -12.15 -1.98
CA VAL A 16 13.37 -11.71 -1.88
C VAL A 16 14.23 -12.25 -3.03
N THR A 17 14.04 -13.50 -3.44
CA THR A 17 14.77 -14.08 -4.58
C THR A 17 14.43 -13.35 -5.88
N LEU A 18 13.15 -13.02 -6.11
CA LEU A 18 12.73 -12.26 -7.29
C LEU A 18 13.30 -10.84 -7.25
N SER A 19 13.20 -10.12 -6.14
CA SER A 19 13.81 -8.77 -6.02
C SER A 19 15.32 -8.78 -6.27
N ARG A 20 16.03 -9.82 -5.84
CA ARG A 20 17.47 -9.98 -6.12
C ARG A 20 17.75 -10.36 -7.57
N ARG A 21 16.93 -11.21 -8.18
CA ARG A 21 17.10 -11.61 -9.58
C ARG A 21 16.79 -10.46 -10.53
N TYR A 22 15.78 -9.65 -10.20
CA TYR A 22 15.37 -8.44 -10.91
C TYR A 22 15.86 -7.18 -10.16
N LEU A 23 17.12 -7.20 -9.72
CA LEU A 23 17.71 -6.11 -8.95
C LEU A 23 17.67 -4.79 -9.72
N VAL A 24 17.95 -4.83 -11.03
CA VAL A 24 17.89 -3.64 -11.89
C VAL A 24 16.50 -3.02 -11.85
N ASN A 25 15.43 -3.80 -12.01
CA ASN A 25 14.05 -3.28 -11.94
C ASN A 25 13.74 -2.71 -10.54
N THR A 26 14.18 -3.39 -9.49
CA THR A 26 13.97 -2.95 -8.10
C THR A 26 14.66 -1.62 -7.83
N VAL A 27 15.94 -1.50 -8.24
CA VAL A 27 16.74 -0.29 -8.05
C VAL A 27 16.22 0.85 -8.91
N VAL A 28 15.93 0.60 -10.19
CA VAL A 28 15.38 1.63 -11.09
C VAL A 28 14.03 2.10 -10.58
N GLY A 29 13.13 1.21 -10.16
CA GLY A 29 11.85 1.58 -9.57
C GLY A 29 12.01 2.47 -8.33
N PHE A 30 12.93 2.11 -7.43
CA PHE A 30 13.26 2.93 -6.26
C PHE A 30 13.82 4.30 -6.65
N VAL A 31 14.76 4.35 -7.59
CA VAL A 31 15.35 5.59 -8.09
C VAL A 31 14.29 6.46 -8.75
N THR A 32 13.36 5.89 -9.52
CA THR A 32 12.24 6.63 -10.13
C THR A 32 11.37 7.30 -9.07
N LEU A 33 11.01 6.58 -7.99
CA LEU A 33 10.26 7.17 -6.87
C LEU A 33 11.05 8.34 -6.25
N TYR A 34 12.32 8.12 -5.93
CA TYR A 34 13.16 9.17 -5.34
C TYR A 34 13.34 10.39 -6.25
N VAL A 35 13.59 10.18 -7.55
CA VAL A 35 13.73 11.27 -8.54
C VAL A 35 12.43 12.05 -8.67
N PHE A 36 11.28 11.37 -8.66
CA PHE A 36 9.98 12.05 -8.74
C PHE A 36 9.73 12.92 -7.50
N PHE A 37 10.08 12.44 -6.31
CA PHE A 37 10.08 13.27 -5.10
C PHE A 37 11.02 14.48 -5.24
N ALA A 38 12.26 14.26 -5.67
CA ALA A 38 13.25 15.33 -5.82
C ALA A 38 12.79 16.39 -6.83
N LEU A 39 12.13 15.98 -7.92
CA LEU A 39 11.53 16.88 -8.90
C LEU A 39 10.43 17.73 -8.28
N ILE A 40 9.53 17.13 -7.48
CA ILE A 40 8.47 17.88 -6.79
C ILE A 40 9.08 18.87 -5.79
N PHE A 41 10.07 18.44 -5.00
CA PHE A 41 10.70 19.27 -3.97
C PHE A 41 11.50 20.43 -4.57
N PHE A 42 12.51 20.14 -5.42
CA PHE A 42 13.36 21.17 -6.02
C PHE A 42 12.62 22.01 -7.06
N GLY A 43 11.76 21.39 -7.87
CA GLY A 43 10.90 22.11 -8.81
C GLY A 43 9.92 23.03 -8.08
N GLY A 44 9.36 22.56 -6.96
CA GLY A 44 8.53 23.38 -6.09
C GLY A 44 9.32 24.54 -5.45
N GLN A 45 10.55 24.30 -4.96
CA GLN A 45 11.38 25.37 -4.41
C GLN A 45 11.68 26.46 -5.45
N PHE A 46 11.90 26.09 -6.71
CA PHE A 46 12.15 27.04 -7.79
C PHE A 46 10.93 27.91 -8.12
N VAL A 47 9.73 27.33 -8.08
CA VAL A 47 8.48 28.02 -8.47
C VAL A 47 7.82 28.76 -7.29
N ALA A 48 7.88 28.18 -6.09
CA ALA A 48 7.14 28.64 -4.91
C ALA A 48 7.93 28.34 -3.62
N GLU A 49 9.12 28.94 -3.48
CA GLU A 49 10.06 28.73 -2.37
C GLU A 49 9.41 28.85 -0.98
N GLU A 50 8.66 29.92 -0.75
CA GLU A 50 8.03 30.18 0.55
C GLU A 50 6.95 29.13 0.89
N LEU A 51 6.22 28.64 -0.10
CA LEU A 51 5.20 27.62 0.10
C LEU A 51 5.84 26.28 0.44
N ILE A 52 6.87 25.88 -0.31
CA ILE A 52 7.54 24.59 -0.10
C ILE A 52 8.30 24.57 1.22
N SER A 53 9.04 25.62 1.55
CA SER A 53 9.79 25.71 2.81
C SER A 53 8.90 25.59 4.05
N ARG A 54 7.67 26.10 4.00
CA ARG A 54 6.67 25.94 5.08
C ARG A 54 5.99 24.58 5.10
N SER A 55 5.99 23.85 3.99
CA SER A 55 5.21 22.61 3.81
C SER A 55 6.05 21.35 3.61
N VAL A 56 7.37 21.41 3.87
CA VAL A 56 8.28 20.28 3.69
C VAL A 56 7.85 19.03 4.47
N GLY A 57 7.51 19.17 5.75
CA GLY A 57 7.05 18.05 6.59
C GLY A 57 5.80 17.36 6.01
N PRO A 58 4.70 18.10 5.79
CA PRO A 58 3.52 17.61 5.07
C PRO A 58 3.82 16.98 3.70
N LEU A 59 4.72 17.58 2.93
CA LEU A 59 5.12 17.06 1.61
C LEU A 59 5.81 15.69 1.72
N VAL A 60 6.77 15.55 2.64
CA VAL A 60 7.50 14.29 2.88
C VAL A 60 6.54 13.18 3.34
N VAL A 61 5.68 13.48 4.32
CA VAL A 61 4.71 12.48 4.83
C VAL A 61 3.67 12.13 3.77
N GLY A 62 3.13 13.14 3.08
CA GLY A 62 2.13 12.94 2.03
C GLY A 62 2.69 12.11 0.87
N TYR A 63 3.91 12.40 0.43
CA TYR A 63 4.58 11.63 -0.62
C TYR A 63 4.89 10.19 -0.18
N PHE A 64 5.36 10.00 1.05
CA PHE A 64 5.55 8.68 1.64
C PHE A 64 4.25 7.87 1.63
N LEU A 65 3.16 8.43 2.15
CA LEU A 65 1.86 7.79 2.17
C LEU A 65 1.34 7.47 0.77
N PHE A 66 1.50 8.41 -0.17
CA PHE A 66 1.06 8.24 -1.55
C PHE A 66 1.77 7.07 -2.22
N THR A 67 3.10 7.01 -2.14
CA THR A 67 3.86 5.91 -2.76
C THR A 67 3.52 4.57 -2.13
N MET A 68 3.37 4.52 -0.80
CA MET A 68 2.98 3.31 -0.07
C MET A 68 1.57 2.83 -0.44
N ALA A 69 0.61 3.73 -0.62
CA ALA A 69 -0.75 3.41 -1.05
C ALA A 69 -0.78 2.89 -2.48
N VAL A 70 -0.05 3.54 -3.39
CA VAL A 70 0.06 3.09 -4.79
C VAL A 70 0.65 1.70 -4.87
N SER A 71 1.74 1.42 -4.15
CA SER A 71 2.33 0.08 -4.08
C SER A 71 1.35 -0.94 -3.47
N ALA A 72 0.76 -0.65 -2.31
CA ALA A 72 -0.17 -1.57 -1.65
C ALA A 72 -1.38 -1.95 -2.51
N TYR A 73 -1.86 -1.03 -3.34
CA TYR A 73 -2.94 -1.27 -4.30
C TYR A 73 -2.46 -2.04 -5.55
N ALA A 74 -1.37 -1.59 -6.18
CA ALA A 74 -0.92 -2.08 -7.47
C ALA A 74 -0.25 -3.46 -7.37
N ASP A 75 0.52 -3.71 -6.30
CA ASP A 75 1.31 -4.94 -6.13
C ASP A 75 0.43 -6.19 -6.18
N LEU A 76 -0.75 -6.14 -5.55
CA LEU A 76 -1.69 -7.27 -5.58
C LEU A 76 -2.16 -7.59 -7.00
N THR A 77 -2.53 -6.56 -7.76
CA THR A 77 -3.13 -6.79 -9.07
C THR A 77 -2.07 -7.18 -10.09
N HIS A 78 -0.88 -6.58 -10.04
CA HIS A 78 0.27 -7.02 -10.83
C HIS A 78 0.66 -8.46 -10.49
N ASP A 79 0.68 -8.83 -9.21
CA ASP A 79 0.98 -10.19 -8.78
C ASP A 79 0.03 -11.24 -9.34
N LEU A 80 -1.25 -10.90 -9.47
CA LEU A 80 -2.26 -11.78 -10.06
C LEU A 80 -2.11 -11.85 -11.58
N THR A 81 -1.83 -10.71 -12.23
CA THR A 81 -1.55 -10.64 -13.66
C THR A 81 -0.31 -11.48 -14.02
N ASP A 82 0.79 -11.32 -13.29
CA ASP A 82 2.04 -12.06 -13.50
C ASP A 82 1.82 -13.57 -13.37
N GLU A 83 1.12 -13.99 -12.32
CA GLU A 83 0.81 -15.40 -12.08
C GLU A 83 -0.14 -15.97 -13.14
N ALA A 84 -1.02 -15.14 -13.71
CA ALA A 84 -1.87 -15.51 -14.84
C ALA A 84 -1.04 -15.69 -16.11
N GLN A 85 -0.13 -14.76 -16.39
CA GLN A 85 0.78 -14.81 -17.54
C GLN A 85 1.75 -16.00 -17.45
N TRP A 86 2.18 -16.38 -16.25
CA TRP A 86 3.01 -17.56 -16.02
C TRP A 86 2.22 -18.88 -16.08
N GLY A 87 0.89 -18.82 -16.17
CA GLY A 87 0.03 -20.01 -16.19
C GLY A 87 -0.02 -20.77 -14.85
N THR A 88 0.34 -20.12 -13.75
CA THR A 88 0.48 -20.75 -12.43
C THR A 88 -0.72 -20.50 -11.51
N LEU A 89 -1.72 -19.72 -11.95
CA LEU A 89 -2.98 -19.51 -11.22
C LEU A 89 -3.71 -20.80 -10.86
N GLU A 90 -3.74 -21.77 -11.78
CA GLU A 90 -4.36 -23.08 -11.53
C GLU A 90 -3.60 -23.85 -10.45
N GLN A 91 -2.27 -23.82 -10.51
CA GLN A 91 -1.40 -24.51 -9.55
C GLN A 91 -1.56 -23.91 -8.14
N LEU A 92 -1.61 -22.58 -8.03
CA LEU A 92 -1.90 -21.91 -6.76
C LEU A 92 -3.29 -22.25 -6.24
N SER A 93 -4.26 -22.39 -7.14
CA SER A 93 -5.64 -22.76 -6.80
C SER A 93 -5.79 -24.19 -6.29
N MET A 94 -4.89 -25.08 -6.68
CA MET A 94 -4.80 -26.47 -6.21
C MET A 94 -3.96 -26.63 -4.91
N SER A 95 -3.34 -25.54 -4.43
CA SER A 95 -2.54 -25.59 -3.20
C SER A 95 -3.41 -25.94 -1.97
N PRO A 96 -2.83 -26.60 -0.95
CA PRO A 96 -3.56 -27.03 0.24
C PRO A 96 -3.96 -25.88 1.19
N PHE A 97 -3.61 -24.64 0.87
CA PHE A 97 -3.94 -23.43 1.62
C PHE A 97 -5.10 -22.64 0.99
N GLY A 98 -5.53 -23.00 -0.23
CA GLY A 98 -6.56 -22.26 -0.96
C GLY A 98 -6.06 -20.94 -1.53
N PHE A 99 -6.57 -20.57 -2.70
CA PHE A 99 -6.05 -19.44 -3.49
C PHE A 99 -6.10 -18.10 -2.73
N THR A 100 -7.23 -17.78 -2.09
CA THR A 100 -7.38 -16.53 -1.34
C THR A 100 -6.41 -16.40 -0.17
N GLU A 101 -6.10 -17.50 0.52
CA GLU A 101 -5.17 -17.46 1.64
C GLU A 101 -3.73 -17.23 1.16
N VAL A 102 -3.34 -17.89 0.06
CA VAL A 102 -2.02 -17.70 -0.55
C VAL A 102 -1.85 -16.26 -1.01
N VAL A 103 -2.85 -15.72 -1.72
CA VAL A 103 -2.83 -14.32 -2.18
C VAL A 103 -2.77 -13.37 -0.99
N ALA A 104 -3.57 -13.59 0.06
CA ALA A 104 -3.52 -12.76 1.27
C ALA A 104 -2.16 -12.79 1.97
N MET A 105 -1.53 -13.96 2.05
CA MET A 105 -0.18 -14.09 2.61
C MET A 105 0.86 -13.37 1.74
N LYS A 106 0.72 -13.42 0.41
CA LYS A 106 1.55 -12.67 -0.54
C LYS A 106 1.40 -11.16 -0.33
N THR A 107 0.18 -10.67 -0.14
CA THR A 107 -0.08 -9.26 0.20
C THR A 107 0.61 -8.83 1.49
N VAL A 108 0.59 -9.67 2.53
CA VAL A 108 1.29 -9.37 3.79
C VAL A 108 2.80 -9.27 3.56
N VAL A 109 3.39 -10.20 2.82
CA VAL A 109 4.82 -10.18 2.48
C VAL A 109 5.18 -8.93 1.67
N ASN A 110 4.38 -8.58 0.66
CA ASN A 110 4.62 -7.40 -0.16
C ASN A 110 4.53 -6.14 0.68
N LEU A 111 3.49 -6.01 1.51
CA LEU A 111 3.32 -4.85 2.39
C LEU A 111 4.54 -4.65 3.29
N LEU A 112 5.10 -5.72 3.86
CA LEU A 112 6.35 -5.65 4.62
C LEU A 112 7.53 -5.16 3.78
N GLY A 113 7.65 -5.63 2.53
CA GLY A 113 8.65 -5.15 1.58
C GLY A 113 8.47 -3.68 1.21
N THR A 114 7.22 -3.25 0.95
CA THR A 114 6.82 -1.87 0.71
C THR A 114 7.20 -0.99 1.89
N PHE A 115 6.95 -1.42 3.13
CA PHE A 115 7.41 -0.71 4.33
C PHE A 115 8.93 -0.61 4.43
N ALA A 116 9.65 -1.70 4.19
CA ALA A 116 11.11 -1.68 4.24
C ALA A 116 11.68 -0.67 3.23
N THR A 117 11.25 -0.74 1.98
CA THR A 117 11.67 0.18 0.92
C THR A 117 11.21 1.62 1.19
N GLY A 118 9.98 1.80 1.65
CA GLY A 118 9.41 3.10 1.99
C GLY A 118 10.14 3.79 3.13
N MET A 119 10.60 3.05 4.14
CA MET A 119 11.40 3.62 5.24
C MET A 119 12.76 4.10 4.74
N VAL A 120 13.40 3.36 3.82
CA VAL A 120 14.64 3.83 3.18
C VAL A 120 14.38 5.09 2.36
N LEU A 121 13.30 5.12 1.57
CA LEU A 121 12.90 6.30 0.81
C LEU A 121 12.65 7.50 1.72
N LEU A 122 11.94 7.30 2.83
CA LEU A 122 11.66 8.35 3.83
C LEU A 122 12.93 8.96 4.40
N VAL A 123 13.92 8.14 4.77
CA VAL A 123 15.20 8.63 5.28
C VAL A 123 15.93 9.47 4.22
N LEU A 124 15.93 9.04 2.95
CA LEU A 124 16.51 9.83 1.87
C LEU A 124 15.78 11.15 1.66
N MET A 125 14.45 11.17 1.72
CA MET A 125 13.67 12.40 1.60
C MET A 125 13.98 13.39 2.72
N MET A 126 14.08 12.93 3.97
CA MET A 126 14.48 13.79 5.10
C MET A 126 15.91 14.33 4.94
N ALA A 127 16.83 13.48 4.51
CA ALA A 127 18.22 13.88 4.26
C ALA A 127 18.32 14.96 3.17
N THR A 128 17.57 14.80 2.07
CA THR A 128 17.57 15.73 0.94
C THR A 128 16.89 17.05 1.25
N THR A 129 15.82 17.02 2.06
CA THR A 129 15.08 18.23 2.44
C THR A 129 15.68 18.97 3.64
N GLY A 130 16.60 18.33 4.38
CA GLY A 130 17.16 18.86 5.61
C GLY A 130 16.16 18.90 6.79
N THR A 131 14.96 18.34 6.62
CA THR A 131 13.94 18.30 7.67
C THR A 131 13.86 16.90 8.28
N TRP A 132 14.28 16.80 9.54
CA TRP A 132 14.20 15.56 10.30
C TRP A 132 12.90 15.52 11.09
N LEU A 133 12.06 14.55 10.75
CA LEU A 133 10.81 14.28 11.45
C LEU A 133 11.10 13.52 12.75
N THR A 134 10.26 13.73 13.77
CA THR A 134 10.36 12.98 15.02
C THR A 134 9.74 11.60 14.80
N ILE A 135 10.55 10.64 14.35
CA ILE A 135 10.06 9.32 13.99
C ILE A 135 10.07 8.42 15.22
N ALA A 136 8.90 7.93 15.62
CA ALA A 136 8.76 6.72 16.42
C ALA A 136 8.54 5.54 15.44
N PRO A 137 9.57 4.74 15.12
CA PRO A 137 9.49 3.78 14.01
C PRO A 137 8.36 2.77 14.17
N LEU A 138 8.14 2.29 15.40
CA LEU A 138 7.03 1.40 15.72
C LEU A 138 5.67 2.07 15.44
N SER A 139 5.51 3.34 15.81
CA SER A 139 4.27 4.07 15.55
C SER A 139 4.01 4.29 14.09
N VAL A 140 5.05 4.65 13.33
CA VAL A 140 4.95 4.84 11.88
C VAL A 140 4.55 3.53 11.19
N VAL A 141 5.13 2.41 11.59
CA VAL A 141 4.78 1.10 11.03
C VAL A 141 3.35 0.71 11.41
N VAL A 142 2.97 0.80 12.69
CA VAL A 142 1.63 0.39 13.14
C VAL A 142 0.54 1.25 12.50
N VAL A 143 0.66 2.57 12.61
CA VAL A 143 -0.33 3.49 12.03
C VAL A 143 -0.30 3.39 10.51
N GLY A 144 0.88 3.32 9.90
CA GLY A 144 1.01 3.13 8.45
C GLY A 144 0.28 1.88 7.96
N VAL A 145 0.47 0.72 8.62
CA VAL A 145 -0.20 -0.53 8.23
C VAL A 145 -1.72 -0.37 8.34
N LEU A 146 -2.21 0.21 9.43
CA LEU A 146 -3.65 0.47 9.59
C LEU A 146 -4.18 1.40 8.51
N THR A 147 -3.44 2.45 8.16
CA THR A 147 -3.77 3.40 7.08
C THR A 147 -3.83 2.73 5.71
N LEU A 148 -2.97 1.74 5.46
CA LEU A 148 -2.89 1.03 4.17
C LEU A 148 -3.86 -0.15 4.06
N LEU A 149 -4.36 -0.70 5.18
CA LEU A 149 -5.30 -1.83 5.14
C LEU A 149 -6.58 -1.55 4.32
N PRO A 150 -7.22 -0.37 4.39
CA PRO A 150 -8.30 -0.01 3.48
C PRO A 150 -7.90 -0.02 2.00
N VAL A 151 -6.68 0.44 1.69
CA VAL A 151 -6.13 0.45 0.33
C VAL A 151 -5.86 -0.96 -0.16
N VAL A 152 -5.34 -1.84 0.71
CA VAL A 152 -5.21 -3.27 0.44
C VAL A 152 -6.58 -3.91 0.18
N GLY A 153 -7.61 -3.55 0.96
CA GLY A 153 -8.99 -3.95 0.73
C GLY A 153 -9.47 -3.58 -0.68
N LEU A 154 -9.21 -2.35 -1.13
CA LEU A 154 -9.46 -1.95 -2.52
C LEU A 154 -8.65 -2.79 -3.51
N GLY A 155 -7.37 -3.04 -3.22
CA GLY A 155 -6.53 -3.97 -3.99
C GLY A 155 -7.25 -5.30 -4.21
N PHE A 156 -7.78 -5.93 -3.15
CA PHE A 156 -8.53 -7.18 -3.25
C PHE A 156 -9.81 -7.09 -4.10
N VAL A 157 -10.55 -5.98 -4.02
CA VAL A 157 -11.72 -5.75 -4.90
C VAL A 157 -11.28 -5.79 -6.36
N PHE A 158 -10.24 -5.04 -6.70
CA PHE A 158 -9.73 -4.97 -8.08
C PHE A 158 -9.06 -6.27 -8.51
N GLY A 159 -8.26 -6.92 -7.65
CA GLY A 159 -7.69 -8.24 -7.92
C GLY A 159 -8.76 -9.28 -8.22
N GLY A 160 -9.89 -9.25 -7.51
CA GLY A 160 -11.04 -10.12 -7.77
C GLY A 160 -11.69 -9.83 -9.13
N ALA A 161 -11.83 -8.55 -9.47
CA ALA A 161 -12.32 -8.12 -10.78
C ALA A 161 -11.34 -8.50 -11.91
N ALA A 162 -10.03 -8.45 -11.68
CA ALA A 162 -9.01 -8.79 -12.67
C ALA A 162 -9.13 -10.25 -13.11
N LEU A 163 -9.44 -11.15 -12.17
CA LEU A 163 -9.66 -12.58 -12.47
C LEU A 163 -10.88 -12.84 -13.36
N VAL A 164 -11.87 -11.94 -13.34
CA VAL A 164 -13.11 -12.10 -14.13
C VAL A 164 -13.03 -11.34 -15.47
N TYR A 165 -12.46 -10.14 -15.48
CA TYR A 165 -12.48 -9.22 -16.63
C TYR A 165 -11.13 -9.11 -17.38
N LYS A 166 -10.07 -9.74 -16.87
CA LYS A 166 -8.70 -9.80 -17.42
C LYS A 166 -7.93 -8.49 -17.62
N GLN A 167 -8.59 -7.36 -17.92
CA GLN A 167 -7.90 -6.10 -18.25
C GLN A 167 -8.53 -4.88 -17.56
N ILE A 168 -8.19 -4.70 -16.28
CA ILE A 168 -8.68 -3.58 -15.44
C ILE A 168 -7.63 -2.51 -15.14
N GLU A 169 -6.41 -2.70 -15.63
CA GLU A 169 -5.23 -1.86 -15.35
C GLU A 169 -5.45 -0.39 -15.74
N LYS A 170 -6.30 -0.14 -16.75
CA LYS A 170 -6.67 1.22 -17.18
C LYS A 170 -7.33 2.06 -16.06
N VAL A 171 -7.84 1.42 -15.00
CA VAL A 171 -8.44 2.11 -13.86
C VAL A 171 -7.38 2.56 -12.85
N PHE A 172 -6.17 1.99 -12.87
CA PHE A 172 -5.15 2.26 -11.85
C PHE A 172 -4.73 3.72 -11.77
N PRO A 173 -4.50 4.45 -12.88
CA PRO A 173 -4.14 5.87 -12.79
C PRO A 173 -5.22 6.72 -12.11
N LEU A 174 -6.50 6.39 -12.31
CA LEU A 174 -7.62 7.10 -11.66
C LEU A 174 -7.64 6.82 -10.15
N ILE A 175 -7.39 5.57 -9.75
CA ILE A 175 -7.31 5.19 -8.34
C ILE A 175 -6.09 5.81 -7.67
N GLN A 176 -4.93 5.79 -8.34
CA GLN A 176 -3.73 6.46 -7.87
C GLN A 176 -3.98 7.96 -7.65
N LEU A 177 -4.60 8.65 -8.61
CA LEU A 177 -4.97 10.06 -8.46
C LEU A 177 -5.90 10.28 -7.26
N SER A 178 -6.84 9.37 -7.01
CA SER A 178 -7.73 9.45 -5.86
C SER A 178 -6.98 9.41 -4.53
N PHE A 179 -5.88 8.65 -4.41
CA PHE A 179 -5.05 8.63 -3.20
C PHE A 179 -4.40 9.98 -2.91
N ALA A 180 -3.93 10.69 -3.94
CA ALA A 180 -3.41 12.06 -3.75
C ALA A 180 -4.48 12.99 -3.19
N GLY A 181 -5.71 12.91 -3.73
CA GLY A 181 -6.86 13.66 -3.21
C GLY A 181 -7.20 13.31 -1.77
N LEU A 182 -7.25 12.02 -1.44
CA LEU A 182 -7.58 11.51 -0.09
C LEU A 182 -6.56 11.95 0.97
N ILE A 183 -5.27 11.97 0.63
CA ILE A 183 -4.20 12.42 1.52
C ILE A 183 -4.31 13.93 1.80
N ALA A 184 -4.74 14.72 0.81
CA ALA A 184 -4.86 16.17 0.92
C ALA A 184 -6.18 16.66 1.57
N LEU A 185 -7.08 15.74 1.97
CA LEU A 185 -8.38 16.12 2.52
C LEU A 185 -8.27 16.82 3.89
N PRO A 186 -9.06 17.90 4.12
CA PRO A 186 -9.16 18.54 5.43
C PRO A 186 -10.07 17.73 6.37
N VAL A 187 -9.62 16.56 6.81
CA VAL A 187 -10.42 15.63 7.64
C VAL A 187 -10.79 16.18 9.02
N GLN A 188 -10.19 17.29 9.44
CA GLN A 188 -10.50 17.98 10.69
C GLN A 188 -11.81 18.77 10.60
N ASP A 189 -12.11 19.32 9.41
CA ASP A 189 -13.23 20.22 9.22
C ASP A 189 -14.56 19.46 9.02
N TYR A 190 -14.49 18.23 8.52
CA TYR A 190 -15.67 17.43 8.16
C TYR A 190 -15.55 16.00 8.66
N ALA A 191 -16.40 15.63 9.63
CA ALA A 191 -16.40 14.29 10.23
C ALA A 191 -16.65 13.15 9.21
N LEU A 192 -17.46 13.40 8.18
CA LEU A 192 -17.73 12.41 7.12
C LEU A 192 -16.50 12.07 6.29
N LEU A 193 -15.56 13.02 6.12
CA LEU A 193 -14.34 12.76 5.35
C LEU A 193 -13.47 11.71 6.03
N LYS A 194 -13.51 11.59 7.37
CA LYS A 194 -12.77 10.58 8.13
C LYS A 194 -13.15 9.14 7.76
N LEU A 195 -14.34 8.92 7.19
CA LEU A 195 -14.81 7.60 6.79
C LEU A 195 -14.24 7.15 5.44
N LEU A 196 -13.65 8.06 4.66
CA LEU A 196 -13.07 7.72 3.37
C LEU A 196 -11.81 6.87 3.55
N PRO A 197 -11.53 5.91 2.65
CA PRO A 197 -10.35 5.05 2.75
C PRO A 197 -9.10 5.89 2.97
N MET A 198 -8.22 5.47 3.89
CA MET A 198 -6.92 6.08 4.14
C MET A 198 -6.95 7.50 4.76
N SER A 199 -8.03 8.27 4.63
CA SER A 199 -8.11 9.69 5.00
C SER A 199 -7.86 10.00 6.48
N LEU A 200 -8.46 9.24 7.41
CA LEU A 200 -8.16 9.36 8.83
C LEU A 200 -6.72 8.95 9.13
N GLY A 201 -6.30 7.85 8.51
CA GLY A 201 -4.97 7.30 8.70
C GLY A 201 -3.85 8.21 8.20
N SER A 202 -4.09 8.98 7.13
CA SER A 202 -3.11 9.95 6.63
C SER A 202 -2.90 11.09 7.60
N HIS A 203 -3.99 11.62 8.17
CA HIS A 203 -3.93 12.67 9.19
C HIS A 203 -3.28 12.19 10.48
N VAL A 204 -3.65 11.02 10.99
CA VAL A 204 -3.04 10.45 12.20
C VAL A 204 -1.55 10.19 11.97
N LEU A 205 -1.16 9.64 10.82
CA LEU A 205 0.25 9.39 10.53
C LEU A 205 1.04 10.70 10.39
N GLN A 206 0.43 11.73 9.79
CA GLN A 206 1.03 13.06 9.71
C GLN A 206 1.36 13.59 11.11
N ARG A 207 0.43 13.52 12.05
CA ARG A 207 0.68 13.93 13.45
C ARG A 207 1.73 13.06 14.14
N VAL A 208 1.72 11.75 13.93
CA VAL A 208 2.75 10.85 14.49
C VAL A 208 4.15 11.23 14.00
N MET A 209 4.28 11.62 12.73
CA MET A 209 5.58 11.95 12.13
C MET A 209 6.02 13.39 12.39
N THR A 210 5.09 14.36 12.45
CA THR A 210 5.43 15.77 12.73
C THR A 210 5.58 16.04 14.22
N ASP A 211 4.63 15.54 15.02
CA ASP A 211 4.53 15.86 16.46
C ASP A 211 5.26 14.83 17.33
N GLY A 212 5.75 13.73 16.73
CA GLY A 212 6.50 12.68 17.43
C GLY A 212 5.67 11.79 18.35
N LEU A 213 4.35 11.79 18.17
CA LEU A 213 3.42 11.05 19.03
C LEU A 213 3.65 9.54 18.94
N ARG A 214 3.63 8.89 20.10
CA ARG A 214 3.62 7.42 20.17
C ARG A 214 2.21 6.88 19.96
N VAL A 215 2.08 5.64 19.49
CA VAL A 215 0.76 5.02 19.25
C VAL A 215 -0.13 5.10 20.49
N TRP A 216 0.43 4.87 21.68
CA TRP A 216 -0.31 4.91 22.94
C TRP A 216 -0.66 6.32 23.44
N GLU A 217 -0.13 7.37 22.82
CA GLU A 217 -0.48 8.77 23.10
C GLU A 217 -1.62 9.26 22.19
N LEU A 218 -2.00 8.46 21.17
CA LEU A 218 -3.10 8.80 20.28
C LEU A 218 -4.45 8.67 20.99
N PRO A 219 -5.44 9.52 20.63
CA PRO A 219 -6.79 9.39 21.15
C PRO A 219 -7.36 7.99 20.87
N VAL A 220 -7.88 7.34 21.91
CA VAL A 220 -8.46 5.98 21.80
C VAL A 220 -9.58 5.93 20.77
N PHE A 221 -10.35 7.03 20.63
CA PHE A 221 -11.39 7.15 19.63
C PHE A 221 -10.84 7.11 18.19
N ASP A 222 -9.76 7.85 17.91
CA ASP A 222 -9.15 7.89 16.57
C ASP A 222 -8.52 6.54 16.22
N LEU A 223 -7.86 5.89 17.20
CA LEU A 223 -7.36 4.53 17.02
C LEU A 223 -8.47 3.50 16.79
N GLY A 224 -9.55 3.57 17.56
CA GLY A 224 -10.69 2.68 17.41
C GLY A 224 -11.37 2.83 16.05
N LEU A 225 -11.53 4.07 15.59
CA LEU A 225 -12.09 4.38 14.27
C LEU A 225 -11.16 3.90 13.16
N LEU A 226 -9.84 4.13 13.30
CA LEU A 226 -8.84 3.68 12.35
C LEU A 226 -8.85 2.15 12.22
N VAL A 227 -8.78 1.42 13.33
CA VAL A 227 -8.84 -0.05 13.35
C VAL A 227 -10.16 -0.55 12.77
N GLY A 228 -11.28 0.05 13.17
CA GLY A 228 -12.61 -0.31 12.65
C GLY A 228 -12.68 -0.17 11.14
N GLN A 229 -12.19 0.94 10.61
CA GLN A 229 -12.14 1.20 9.18
C GLN A 229 -11.22 0.20 8.45
N SER A 230 -10.00 -0.03 8.97
CA SER A 230 -9.06 -1.01 8.42
C SER A 230 -9.69 -2.40 8.30
N VAL A 231 -10.37 -2.87 9.35
CA VAL A 231 -11.02 -4.19 9.37
C VAL A 231 -12.19 -4.24 8.40
N VAL A 232 -13.07 -3.23 8.39
CA VAL A 232 -14.26 -3.20 7.52
C VAL A 232 -13.85 -3.22 6.05
N TYR A 233 -12.95 -2.32 5.62
CA TYR A 233 -12.53 -2.26 4.22
C TYR A 233 -11.76 -3.51 3.79
N LEU A 234 -10.88 -4.04 4.63
CA LEU A 234 -10.18 -5.29 4.32
C LEU A 234 -11.16 -6.47 4.21
N ALA A 235 -12.13 -6.57 5.12
CA ALA A 235 -13.13 -7.64 5.10
C ALA A 235 -13.98 -7.57 3.83
N ILE A 236 -14.46 -6.39 3.45
CA ILE A 236 -15.19 -6.18 2.20
C ILE A 236 -14.33 -6.59 1.00
N GLY A 237 -13.07 -6.15 0.96
CA GLY A 237 -12.13 -6.50 -0.11
C GLY A 237 -11.95 -8.01 -0.25
N LEU A 238 -11.66 -8.70 0.85
CA LEU A 238 -11.50 -10.16 0.89
C LEU A 238 -12.77 -10.89 0.47
N LEU A 239 -13.96 -10.41 0.87
CA LEU A 239 -15.23 -11.00 0.46
C LEU A 239 -15.44 -10.87 -1.05
N VAL A 240 -15.23 -9.68 -1.62
CA VAL A 240 -15.34 -9.45 -3.07
C VAL A 240 -14.32 -10.31 -3.82
N PHE A 241 -13.09 -10.41 -3.31
CA PHE A 241 -12.08 -11.28 -3.90
C PHE A 241 -12.51 -12.75 -3.92
N ARG A 242 -13.05 -13.27 -2.80
CA ARG A 242 -13.58 -14.64 -2.73
C ARG A 242 -14.73 -14.89 -3.71
N VAL A 243 -15.62 -13.91 -3.88
CA VAL A 243 -16.70 -14.00 -4.87
C VAL A 243 -16.12 -14.01 -6.29
N GLY A 244 -15.17 -13.12 -6.58
CA GLY A 244 -14.50 -13.05 -7.88
C GLY A 244 -13.74 -14.34 -8.23
N THR A 245 -13.03 -14.94 -7.28
CA THR A 245 -12.32 -16.21 -7.49
C THR A 245 -13.27 -17.38 -7.73
N ALA A 246 -14.38 -17.44 -6.98
CA ALA A 246 -15.41 -18.45 -7.18
C ALA A 246 -16.06 -18.33 -8.57
N GLU A 247 -16.33 -17.10 -9.02
CA GLU A 247 -16.90 -16.83 -10.33
C GLU A 247 -15.92 -17.15 -11.47
N ALA A 248 -14.64 -16.76 -11.33
CA ALA A 248 -13.60 -17.10 -12.30
C ALA A 248 -13.43 -18.62 -12.45
N ARG A 249 -13.51 -19.37 -11.34
CA ARG A 249 -13.46 -20.83 -11.36
C ARG A 249 -14.69 -21.44 -12.07
N LYS A 250 -15.89 -20.93 -11.81
CA LYS A 250 -17.12 -21.41 -12.49
C LYS A 250 -17.07 -21.19 -14.00
N ARG A 251 -16.46 -20.09 -14.45
CA ARG A 251 -16.34 -19.75 -15.88
C ARG A 251 -15.15 -20.43 -16.57
N GLY A 252 -14.29 -21.14 -15.83
CA GLY A 252 -13.10 -21.78 -16.40
C GLY A 252 -12.04 -20.81 -16.93
N VAL A 253 -12.08 -19.53 -16.50
CA VAL A 253 -11.19 -18.48 -17.04
C VAL A 253 -9.80 -18.45 -16.39
N LEU A 254 -9.53 -19.33 -15.42
CA LEU A 254 -8.24 -19.40 -14.71
C LEU A 254 -7.12 -20.06 -15.55
N GLY A 255 -7.46 -20.92 -16.51
CA GLY A 255 -6.50 -21.65 -17.35
C GLY A 255 -6.21 -21.03 -18.72
N HIS A 256 -6.99 -20.01 -19.10
CA HIS A 256 -6.81 -19.28 -20.35
C HIS A 256 -6.58 -17.83 -19.98
N TYR A 257 -5.32 -17.38 -19.90
CA TYR A 257 -5.00 -15.96 -19.81
C TYR A 257 -4.79 -15.39 -21.20
#